data_AF-A0A9X1NY42-F1
#
_entry.id   AF-A0A9X1NY42-F1
#
_cell.length_a   1.000
_cell.length_b   1.000
_cell.length_c   1.000
_cell.angle_alpha   90.00
_cell.angle_beta   90.00
_cell.angle_gamma   90.00
#
_symmetry.space_group_name_H-M   'P 1'
#
loop_
_entity.id
_entity.type
_entity.pdbx_description
1 polymer ?
#
loop_
_entity_poly.entity_id
_entity_poly.type
_entity_poly.pdbx_seq_one_letter_code
_entity_poly.pdbx_strand_id
1 'polypeptide(L)'
;MLPAMDIGLLQTSQMHQLALSKAVELVGEAAAGIVRKYPGFCDARSDLQLRPAVAVRNLLVHGYDGISFERLWDIANHDVVILSRSLEPILTDAGEDLP
;
A
#
# COMPACT_ATOMS: atom_id res chain seq x y z
N MET A 1 -6.64 -8.85 20.71
CA MET A 1 -6.15 -7.52 20.31
C MET A 1 -4.69 -7.71 19.92
N LEU A 2 -4.37 -7.78 18.63
CA LEU A 2 -2.96 -7.73 18.22
C LEU A 2 -2.43 -6.37 18.69
N PRO A 3 -1.29 -6.31 19.41
CA PRO A 3 -0.73 -5.03 19.80
C PRO A 3 -0.56 -4.19 18.53
N ALA A 4 -1.00 -2.93 18.58
CA ALA A 4 -0.67 -1.97 17.55
C ALA A 4 0.84 -2.07 17.35
N MET A 5 1.26 -2.49 16.15
CA MET A 5 2.66 -2.68 15.85
C MET A 5 3.38 -1.36 16.20
N ASP A 6 4.43 -1.44 17.00
CA ASP A 6 5.28 -0.29 17.32
C ASP A 6 6.48 -0.33 16.38
N ILE A 7 6.95 0.83 15.94
CA ILE A 7 8.14 0.94 15.08
C ILE A 7 9.37 0.28 15.75
N GLY A 8 9.43 0.27 17.08
CA GLY A 8 10.49 -0.43 17.83
C GLY A 8 10.50 -1.96 17.64
N LEU A 9 9.32 -2.57 17.48
CA LEU A 9 9.20 -4.01 17.17
C LEU A 9 9.62 -4.30 15.72
N LEU A 10 9.34 -3.38 14.79
CA LEU A 10 9.77 -3.50 13.40
C LEU A 10 11.30 -3.47 13.28
N GLN A 11 11.98 -2.59 14.01
CA GLN A 11 13.45 -2.44 13.93
C GLN A 11 14.22 -3.67 14.43
N THR A 12 13.61 -4.47 15.30
CA THR A 12 14.26 -5.60 15.98
C THR A 12 13.77 -6.97 15.51
N SER A 13 12.77 -7.02 14.63
CA SER A 13 12.16 -8.28 14.20
C SER A 13 12.12 -8.42 12.68
N GLN A 14 12.99 -9.29 12.16
CA GLN A 14 13.02 -9.66 10.74
C GLN A 14 11.66 -10.20 10.26
N MET A 15 10.93 -10.92 11.12
CA MET A 15 9.59 -11.40 10.81
C MET A 15 8.60 -10.25 10.54
N HIS A 16 8.61 -9.21 11.37
CA HIS A 16 7.73 -8.05 11.18
C HIS A 16 8.16 -7.23 9.96
N GLN A 17 9.46 -7.09 9.72
CA GLN A 17 10.00 -6.46 8.52
C GLN A 17 9.53 -7.15 7.24
N LEU A 18 9.63 -8.49 7.20
CA LEU A 18 9.15 -9.31 6.08
C LEU A 18 7.64 -9.20 5.91
N ALA A 19 6.88 -9.29 7.01
CA ALA A 19 5.42 -9.20 6.98
C ALA A 19 4.94 -7.84 6.47
N LEU A 20 5.52 -6.74 6.95
CA LEU A 20 5.21 -5.38 6.52
C LEU A 20 5.55 -5.18 5.04
N SER A 21 6.75 -5.61 4.63
CA SER A 21 7.18 -5.55 3.23
C SER A 21 6.21 -6.29 2.32
N LYS A 22 5.79 -7.50 2.72
CA LYS A 22 4.85 -8.31 1.93
C LYS A 22 3.47 -7.66 1.85
N ALA A 23 2.98 -7.07 2.94
CA ALA A 23 1.71 -6.36 2.95
C ALA A 23 1.73 -5.16 1.98
N VAL A 24 2.79 -4.34 2.02
CA VAL A 24 2.96 -3.21 1.10
C VAL A 24 3.10 -3.67 -0.35
N GLU A 25 3.85 -4.75 -0.60
CA GLU A 25 3.99 -5.36 -1.93
C GLU A 25 2.63 -5.78 -2.50
N LEU A 26 1.77 -6.41 -1.70
CA LEU A 26 0.44 -6.86 -2.13
C LEU A 26 -0.46 -5.68 -2.55
N VAL A 27 -0.42 -4.56 -1.81
CA VAL A 27 -1.14 -3.34 -2.18
C VAL A 27 -0.65 -2.82 -3.53
N GLY A 28 0.67 -2.75 -3.73
CA GLY A 28 1.23 -2.30 -5.00
C GLY A 28 0.97 -3.26 -6.17
N GLU A 29 0.89 -4.58 -5.93
CA GLU A 29 0.50 -5.56 -6.94
C GLU A 29 -0.98 -5.39 -7.36
N ALA A 30 -1.87 -5.17 -6.40
CA ALA A 30 -3.26 -4.85 -6.69
C ALA A 30 -3.38 -3.55 -7.52
N ALA A 31 -2.65 -2.50 -7.12
CA ALA A 31 -2.56 -1.26 -7.88
C ALA A 31 -2.05 -1.48 -9.32
N ALA A 32 -1.04 -2.34 -9.51
CA ALA A 32 -0.52 -2.68 -10.84
C ALA A 32 -1.58 -3.36 -11.72
N GLY A 33 -2.41 -4.22 -11.12
CA GLY A 33 -3.55 -4.83 -11.79
C GLY A 33 -4.56 -3.79 -12.30
N ILE A 34 -4.88 -2.80 -11.46
CA ILE A 34 -5.82 -1.72 -11.81
C ILE A 34 -5.23 -0.83 -12.91
N VAL A 35 -3.99 -0.37 -12.75
CA VAL A 35 -3.30 0.49 -13.74
C VAL A 35 -3.24 -0.18 -15.10
N ARG A 36 -2.98 -1.50 -15.14
CA ARG A 36 -2.93 -2.26 -16.39
C ARG A 36 -4.30 -2.43 -17.05
N LYS A 37 -5.34 -2.72 -16.27
CA LYS A 37 -6.68 -3.03 -16.79
C LYS A 37 -7.52 -1.79 -17.08
N TYR A 38 -7.35 -0.72 -16.29
CA TYR A 38 -8.20 0.47 -16.28
C TYR A 38 -7.37 1.77 -16.27
N PRO A 39 -6.53 2.02 -17.30
CA PRO A 39 -5.67 3.20 -17.33
C PRO A 39 -6.47 4.51 -17.30
N GLY A 40 -7.61 4.59 -17.99
CA GLY A 40 -8.46 5.80 -17.99
C GLY A 40 -9.06 6.12 -16.61
N PHE A 41 -9.37 5.10 -15.80
CA PHE A 41 -9.78 5.31 -14.41
C PHE A 41 -8.63 5.90 -13.59
N CYS A 42 -7.42 5.39 -13.77
CA CYS A 42 -6.24 5.88 -13.04
C CYS A 42 -5.89 7.33 -13.41
N ASP A 43 -6.10 7.71 -14.66
CA ASP A 43 -5.85 9.08 -15.12
C ASP A 43 -6.91 10.04 -14.57
N ALA A 44 -8.18 9.62 -14.52
CA ALA A 44 -9.26 10.38 -13.91
C ALA A 44 -9.15 10.46 -12.37
N ARG A 45 -8.56 9.44 -11.74
CA ARG A 45 -8.40 9.30 -10.28
C ARG A 45 -6.94 9.29 -9.85
N SER A 46 -6.19 10.28 -10.32
CA SER A 46 -4.78 10.47 -9.94
C SER A 46 -4.58 10.73 -8.45
N ASP A 47 -5.64 11.18 -7.75
CA ASP A 47 -5.71 11.32 -6.29
C ASP A 47 -5.42 10.01 -5.54
N LEU A 48 -5.73 8.85 -6.14
CA LEU A 48 -5.51 7.53 -5.53
C LEU A 48 -4.05 7.12 -5.50
N GLN A 49 -3.14 7.82 -6.19
CA GLN A 49 -1.69 7.52 -6.17
C GLN A 49 -1.33 6.05 -6.50
N LEU A 50 -2.11 5.39 -7.37
CA LEU A 50 -1.90 3.98 -7.72
C LEU A 50 -0.55 3.75 -8.43
N ARG A 51 -0.10 4.69 -9.27
CA ARG A 51 1.19 4.59 -9.98
C ARG A 51 2.38 4.64 -9.00
N PRO A 52 2.42 5.55 -8.02
CA PRO A 52 3.37 5.46 -6.90
C PRO A 52 3.36 4.11 -6.16
N ALA A 53 2.18 3.55 -5.87
CA ALA A 53 2.09 2.23 -5.21
C ALA A 53 2.75 1.11 -6.05
N VAL A 54 2.60 1.15 -7.38
CA VAL A 54 3.30 0.23 -8.30
C VAL A 54 4.82 0.42 -8.23
N ALA A 55 5.30 1.66 -8.15
CA ALA A 55 6.73 1.95 -8.04
C ALA A 55 7.32 1.37 -6.74
N VAL A 56 6.62 1.51 -5.62
CA VAL A 56 7.02 0.90 -4.34
C VAL A 56 7.12 -0.63 -4.46
N ARG A 57 6.13 -1.28 -5.08
CA ARG A 57 6.19 -2.73 -5.33
C ARG A 57 7.40 -3.12 -6.17
N ASN A 58 7.72 -2.36 -7.21
CA ASN A 58 8.90 -2.65 -8.04
C ASN A 58 10.21 -2.51 -7.25
N LEU A 59 10.32 -1.51 -6.38
CA LEU A 59 11.46 -1.38 -5.47
C LEU A 59 11.57 -2.62 -4.57
N LEU A 60 10.46 -3.03 -3.94
CA LEU A 60 10.44 -4.19 -3.04
C LEU A 60 10.82 -5.52 -3.72
N VAL A 61 10.38 -5.73 -4.97
CA VAL A 61 10.70 -6.94 -5.74
C VAL A 61 12.15 -6.97 -6.21
N HIS A 62 12.76 -5.81 -6.49
CA HIS A 62 14.16 -5.71 -6.90
C HIS A 62 15.16 -5.69 -5.73
N GLY A 63 14.67 -5.73 -4.50
CA GLY A 63 15.47 -5.80 -3.28
C GLY A 63 15.28 -4.58 -2.40
N TYR A 64 15.54 -4.76 -1.10
CA TYR A 64 15.39 -3.72 -0.08
C TYR A 64 16.33 -2.52 -0.26
N ASP A 65 17.29 -2.62 -1.19
CA ASP A 65 18.34 -1.63 -1.42
C ASP A 65 17.81 -0.23 -1.82
N GLY A 66 16.52 -0.12 -2.17
CA GLY A 66 15.87 1.14 -2.52
C GLY A 66 14.95 1.78 -1.48
N ILE A 67 14.61 1.10 -0.36
CA ILE A 67 13.62 1.62 0.61
C ILE A 67 13.91 1.18 2.05
N SER A 68 13.96 2.15 2.98
CA SER A 68 14.17 1.86 4.41
C SER A 68 12.90 1.32 5.10
N PHE A 69 13.08 0.61 6.22
CA PHE A 69 11.94 0.11 7.00
C PHE A 69 11.11 1.22 7.64
N GLU A 70 11.73 2.35 8.00
CA GLU A 70 11.01 3.55 8.43
C GLU A 70 10.10 4.07 7.30
N ARG A 71 10.58 4.05 6.05
CA ARG A 71 9.73 4.48 4.93
C ARG A 71 8.60 3.49 4.65
N LEU A 72 8.85 2.19 4.78
CA LEU A 72 7.79 1.18 4.67
C LEU A 72 6.74 1.31 5.77
N TRP A 73 7.19 1.65 6.99
CA TRP A 73 6.31 1.97 8.11
C TRP A 73 5.40 3.15 7.78
N ASP A 74 5.95 4.25 7.26
CA ASP A 74 5.19 5.42 6.85
C ASP A 74 4.18 5.08 5.75
N ILE A 75 4.60 4.34 4.72
CA ILE A 75 3.70 3.93 3.64
C ILE A 75 2.52 3.14 4.20
N ALA A 76 2.75 2.17 5.08
CA ALA A 76 1.69 1.35 5.64
C ALA A 76 0.74 2.14 6.56
N ASN A 77 1.26 3.04 7.39
CA ASN A 77 0.47 3.74 8.39
C ASN A 77 -0.15 5.05 7.88
N HIS A 78 0.35 5.60 6.78
CA HIS A 78 -0.12 6.87 6.23
C HIS A 78 -0.68 6.69 4.81
N ASP A 79 0.16 6.27 3.86
CA ASP A 79 -0.22 6.28 2.44
C ASP A 79 -1.29 5.24 2.13
N VAL A 80 -1.19 4.02 2.70
CA VAL A 80 -2.20 2.97 2.56
C VAL A 80 -3.51 3.35 3.26
N VAL A 81 -3.45 4.03 4.40
CA VAL A 81 -4.64 4.52 5.12
C VAL A 81 -5.35 5.60 4.30
N ILE A 82 -4.60 6.54 3.70
CA ILE A 82 -5.15 7.56 2.80
C ILE A 82 -5.79 6.92 1.57
N LEU A 83 -5.11 5.94 0.96
CA LEU A 83 -5.66 5.20 -0.18
C LEU A 83 -6.98 4.52 0.20
N SER A 84 -7.01 3.80 1.33
CA SER A 84 -8.23 3.14 1.82
C SER A 84 -9.38 4.13 1.94
N ARG A 85 -9.18 5.25 2.63
CA ARG A 85 -10.20 6.30 2.79
C ARG A 85 -10.64 6.93 1.47
N SER A 86 -9.73 7.06 0.51
CA SER A 86 -10.03 7.63 -0.81
C SER A 86 -10.85 6.67 -1.67
N LEU A 87 -10.78 5.36 -1.39
CA LEU A 87 -11.58 4.32 -2.04
C LEU A 87 -13.00 4.22 -1.46
N GLU A 88 -13.21 4.55 -0.18
CA GLU A 88 -14.52 4.48 0.47
C GLU A 88 -15.65 5.11 -0.36
N PRO A 89 -15.59 6.39 -0.79
CA PRO A 89 -16.68 6.98 -1.58
C PRO A 89 -16.86 6.30 -2.94
N ILE A 90 -15.78 5.80 -3.56
CA ILE A 90 -15.89 5.08 -4.84
C ILE A 90 -16.66 3.78 -4.68
N LEU A 91 -16.36 3.04 -3.62
CA LEU A 91 -16.95 1.75 -3.32
C LEU A 91 -18.42 1.92 -2.90
N THR A 92 -18.71 2.94 -2.08
CA THR A 92 -20.09 3.29 -1.74
C THR A 92 -20.91 3.68 -2.97
N ASP A 93 -20.37 4.50 -3.88
CA ASP A 93 -21.06 4.86 -5.13
C ASP A 93 -21.27 3.65 -6.05
N ALA A 94 -20.38 2.65 -5.98
CA ALA A 94 -20.52 1.38 -6.68
C ALA A 94 -21.52 0.40 -6.02
N GLY A 95 -22.08 0.75 -4.86
CA GLY A 95 -23.03 -0.08 -4.12
C GLY A 95 -22.38 -1.19 -3.29
N GLU A 96 -21.08 -1.08 -2.99
CA GLU A 96 -20.37 -2.01 -2.10
C GLU A 96 -20.61 -1.63 -0.64
N ASP A 97 -20.96 -2.62 0.20
CA ASP A 97 -21.03 -2.45 1.65
C ASP A 97 -19.61 -2.49 2.23
N LEU A 98 -19.16 -1.35 2.75
CA LEU A 98 -17.86 -1.24 3.39
C LEU A 98 -17.94 -1.76 4.84
N PRO A 99 -16.96 -2.58 5.28
CA PRO A 99 -16.88 -3.06 6.66
C PRO A 99 -16.52 -1.97 7.68
#